data_AF-A0A7K4EVR3-F1
#
_entry.id   AF-A0A7K4EVR3-F1
#
_cell.length_a   1.000
_cell.length_b   1.000
_cell.length_c   1.000
_cell.angle_alpha   90.00
_cell.angle_beta   90.00
_cell.angle_gamma   90.00
#
_symmetry.space_group_name_H-M   'P 1'
#
loop_
_entity.id
_entity.type
_entity.pdbx_description
1 polymer ?
#
loop_
_entity_poly.entity_id
_entity_poly.type
_entity_poly.pdbx_seq_one_letter_code
_entity_poly.pdbx_strand_id
1 'polypeptide(L)'
;MTDIIQKNHDYKKYVIDSKLQYFKPHATQIEKTFAEEITSSLSRESKFISPKFFYDKKGSEIFEKICSTPEYYPTRTEISILKQLQKELPFFLDDDFRLVELGSGSSVKT
;
A
#
# COMPACT_ATOMS: atom_id res chain seq x y z
N MET A 1 -3.35 10.41 22.74
CA MET A 1 -2.01 9.80 22.52
C MET A 1 -1.52 9.94 21.07
N THR A 2 -2.41 10.04 20.07
CA THR A 2 -2.07 10.12 18.64
C THR A 2 -1.39 11.43 18.21
N ASP A 3 -1.64 12.54 18.91
CA ASP A 3 -1.09 13.86 18.56
C ASP A 3 0.44 13.99 18.73
N ILE A 4 1.08 13.06 19.45
CA ILE A 4 2.51 13.16 19.82
C ILE A 4 3.41 12.71 18.67
N ILE A 5 3.07 11.61 17.97
CA ILE A 5 3.91 11.07 16.88
C ILE A 5 3.84 11.98 15.65
N GLN A 6 2.67 12.51 15.33
CA GLN A 6 2.44 13.29 14.10
C GLN A 6 3.06 14.69 14.17
N LYS A 7 3.05 15.32 15.35
CA LYS A 7 3.71 16.63 15.57
C LYS A 7 5.23 16.53 15.50
N ASN A 8 5.83 15.43 15.98
CA ASN A 8 7.28 15.26 16.00
C ASN A 8 7.90 15.04 14.61
N HIS A 9 7.10 14.67 13.60
CA HIS A 9 7.55 14.42 12.24
C HIS A 9 7.03 15.44 11.21
N ASP A 10 6.52 16.58 11.67
CA ASP A 10 6.03 17.67 10.81
C ASP A 10 4.99 17.17 9.78
N TYR A 11 3.98 16.40 10.20
CA TYR A 11 2.91 15.97 9.29
C TYR A 11 1.77 16.99 9.26
N LYS A 12 1.33 17.39 8.07
CA LYS A 12 0.12 18.18 7.85
C LYS A 12 -1.11 17.28 7.78
N LYS A 13 -2.13 17.64 8.55
CA LYS A 13 -3.44 17.01 8.56
C LYS A 13 -4.30 17.50 7.39
N TYR A 14 -4.93 16.57 6.68
CA TYR A 14 -5.91 16.81 5.62
C TYR A 14 -7.23 16.18 6.02
N VAL A 15 -8.30 16.97 6.02
CA VAL A 15 -9.65 16.51 6.34
C VAL A 15 -10.47 16.56 5.06
N ILE A 16 -11.00 15.41 4.64
CA ILE A 16 -11.93 15.32 3.50
C ILE A 16 -13.35 15.55 4.01
N ASP A 17 -13.72 14.87 5.10
CA ASP A 17 -14.95 15.12 5.86
C ASP A 17 -14.88 14.46 7.26
N SER A 18 -16.04 14.27 7.90
CA SER A 18 -16.17 13.69 9.23
C SER A 18 -15.70 12.24 9.34
N LYS A 19 -15.65 11.49 8.23
CA LYS A 19 -15.29 10.05 8.21
C LYS A 19 -13.95 9.77 7.53
N LEU A 20 -13.32 10.76 6.90
CA LEU A 20 -12.02 10.60 6.25
C LEU A 20 -11.07 11.77 6.51
N GLN A 21 -9.95 11.46 7.16
CA GLN A 21 -8.81 12.35 7.33
C GLN A 21 -7.51 11.56 7.17
N TYR A 22 -6.47 12.20 6.64
CA TYR A 22 -5.15 11.60 6.50
C TYR A 22 -4.05 12.63 6.78
N PHE A 23 -2.83 12.15 6.96
CA PHE A 23 -1.67 12.96 7.29
C PHE A 23 -0.61 12.80 6.20
N LYS A 24 0.00 13.90 5.76
CA LYS A 24 1.11 13.90 4.81
C LYS A 24 2.29 14.65 5.41
N PRO A 25 3.56 14.22 5.21
CA PRO A 25 4.72 15.01 5.62
C PRO A 25 4.64 16.44 5.07
N HIS A 26 4.86 17.44 5.92
CA HIS A 26 4.88 18.88 5.57
C HIS A 26 6.18 19.24 4.87
N ALA A 27 7.29 18.59 5.23
CA ALA A 27 8.49 18.63 4.43
C ALA A 27 8.17 18.06 3.04
N THR A 28 8.24 18.91 2.03
CA THR A 28 8.39 18.51 0.63
C THR A 28 9.73 17.78 0.50
N GLN A 29 9.78 16.53 1.00
CA GLN A 29 10.76 15.59 0.50
C GLN A 29 10.43 15.46 -0.98
N ILE A 30 11.25 16.11 -1.81
CA ILE A 30 11.21 15.89 -3.25
C ILE A 30 11.48 14.40 -3.40
N GLU A 31 10.44 13.63 -3.71
CA GLU A 31 10.62 12.23 -4.05
C GLU A 31 11.60 12.18 -5.20
N LYS A 32 12.67 11.39 -5.03
CA LYS A 32 13.62 11.18 -6.09
C LYS A 32 12.88 10.59 -7.28
N THR A 33 13.20 11.07 -8.47
CA THR A 33 12.72 10.47 -9.71
C THR A 33 13.23 9.04 -9.83
N PHE A 34 12.58 8.23 -10.66
CA PHE A 34 13.08 6.89 -11.01
C PHE A 34 14.55 6.92 -11.45
N ALA A 35 14.92 7.87 -12.31
CA ALA A 35 16.29 8.01 -12.79
C ALA A 35 17.28 8.30 -11.65
N GLU A 36 16.94 9.24 -10.76
CA GLU A 36 17.78 9.59 -9.60
C GLU A 36 17.95 8.42 -8.63
N GLU A 37 16.89 7.65 -8.37
CA GLU A 37 16.98 6.46 -7.50
C GLU A 37 17.86 5.38 -8.12
N ILE A 38 17.67 5.08 -9.41
CA ILE A 38 18.44 4.07 -10.13
C ILE A 38 19.91 4.47 -10.26
N THR A 39 20.21 5.71 -10.64
CA THR A 39 21.59 6.21 -10.68
C THR A 39 22.22 6.09 -9.30
N SER A 40 21.54 6.58 -8.26
CA SER A 40 22.05 6.52 -6.90
C SER A 40 22.27 5.09 -6.39
N SER A 41 21.40 4.13 -6.72
CA SER A 41 21.47 2.77 -6.18
C SER A 41 22.45 1.89 -6.93
N LEU A 42 22.60 2.09 -8.25
CA LEU A 42 23.55 1.35 -9.09
C LEU A 42 24.98 1.90 -9.00
N SER A 43 25.17 3.14 -8.57
CA SER A 43 26.50 3.71 -8.27
C SER A 43 27.11 3.26 -6.94
N ARG A 44 26.40 2.48 -6.12
CA ARG A 44 26.94 1.95 -4.85
C ARG A 44 27.84 0.74 -5.09
N GLU A 45 28.73 0.48 -4.12
CA GLU A 45 29.51 -0.76 -4.05
C GLU A 45 28.58 -1.98 -4.03
N SER A 46 27.65 -2.01 -3.07
CA SER A 46 26.54 -2.97 -3.04
C SER A 46 25.32 -2.38 -3.73
N LYS A 47 25.06 -2.85 -4.94
CA LYS A 47 23.99 -2.36 -5.83
C LYS A 47 22.67 -2.97 -5.44
N PHE A 48 21.61 -2.18 -5.53
CA PHE A 48 20.24 -2.65 -5.30
C PHE A 48 19.27 -1.87 -6.17
N ILE A 49 18.04 -2.36 -6.30
CA ILE A 49 16.92 -1.65 -6.90
C ILE A 49 15.74 -1.79 -5.95
N SER A 50 15.01 -0.70 -5.71
CA SER A 50 13.80 -0.75 -4.88
C SER A 50 12.73 -1.63 -5.54
N PRO A 51 12.11 -2.57 -4.81
CA PRO A 51 11.11 -3.48 -5.38
C PRO A 51 9.84 -2.76 -5.85
N LYS A 52 9.62 -1.50 -5.45
CA LYS A 52 8.50 -0.68 -5.97
C LYS A 52 8.56 -0.52 -7.49
N PHE A 53 9.74 -0.63 -8.10
CA PHE A 53 9.93 -0.56 -9.54
C PHE A 53 9.68 -1.89 -10.27
N PHE A 54 9.37 -2.98 -9.56
CA PHE A 54 8.90 -4.20 -10.19
C PHE A 54 7.48 -4.08 -10.75
N TYR A 55 6.69 -3.12 -10.29
CA TYR A 55 5.26 -3.03 -10.59
C TYR A 55 4.94 -2.07 -11.75
N ASP A 56 5.73 -2.12 -12.83
CA ASP A 56 5.27 -1.58 -14.10
C ASP A 56 4.12 -2.45 -14.66
N LYS A 57 3.60 -2.14 -15.85
CA LYS A 57 2.51 -2.93 -16.45
C LYS A 57 2.87 -4.41 -16.53
N LYS A 58 4.07 -4.74 -17.03
CA LYS A 58 4.49 -6.12 -17.28
C LYS A 58 4.77 -6.86 -15.98
N GLY A 59 5.46 -6.23 -15.05
CA GLY A 59 5.78 -6.82 -13.76
C GLY A 59 4.54 -7.00 -12.88
N SER A 60 3.54 -6.13 -13.01
CA SER A 60 2.22 -6.36 -12.40
C SER A 60 1.53 -7.60 -12.98
N GLU A 61 1.52 -7.78 -14.30
CA GLU A 61 0.97 -9.00 -14.93
C GLU A 61 1.73 -10.27 -14.49
N ILE A 62 3.05 -10.18 -14.28
CA ILE A 62 3.86 -11.28 -13.75
C ILE A 62 3.47 -11.56 -12.30
N PHE A 63 3.28 -10.54 -11.48
CA PHE A 63 2.86 -10.70 -10.09
C PHE A 63 1.49 -11.39 -9.98
N GLU A 64 0.53 -11.04 -10.85
CA GLU A 64 -0.77 -11.73 -10.91
C GLU A 64 -0.63 -13.22 -11.25
N LYS A 65 0.31 -13.57 -12.14
CA LYS A 65 0.62 -14.98 -12.44
C LYS A 65 1.27 -15.67 -11.24
N ILE A 66 2.19 -14.99 -10.53
CA ILE A 66 2.80 -15.49 -9.30
C ILE A 66 1.71 -15.81 -8.27
N CYS A 67 0.74 -14.91 -8.07
CA CYS A 67 -0.38 -15.10 -7.15
C CYS A 67 -1.22 -16.36 -7.40
N SER A 68 -1.16 -16.92 -8.61
CA SER A 68 -1.92 -18.09 -9.03
C SER A 68 -1.12 -19.41 -8.94
N THR A 69 0.17 -19.37 -8.63
CA THR A 69 0.98 -20.59 -8.56
C THR A 69 0.69 -21.41 -7.30
N PRO A 70 0.84 -22.75 -7.36
CA PRO A 70 0.61 -23.59 -6.19
C PRO A 70 1.60 -23.29 -5.05
N GLU A 71 2.81 -22.82 -5.35
CA GLU A 71 3.84 -22.47 -4.36
C GLU A 71 3.52 -21.14 -3.65
N TYR A 72 2.92 -20.17 -4.34
CA TYR A 72 2.62 -18.85 -3.79
C TYR A 72 1.27 -18.83 -3.07
N TYR A 73 1.23 -19.43 -1.88
CA TYR A 73 0.03 -19.48 -1.06
C TYR A 73 -0.53 -18.16 -0.50
N PRO A 74 0.23 -17.06 -0.32
CA PRO A 74 -0.28 -15.88 0.38
C PRO A 74 -1.61 -15.35 -0.15
N THR A 75 -1.74 -15.20 -1.47
CA THR A 75 -2.95 -14.65 -2.10
C THR A 75 -4.19 -15.52 -1.86
N ARG A 76 -4.08 -16.85 -2.05
CA ARG A 76 -5.22 -17.76 -1.83
C ARG A 76 -5.61 -17.86 -0.36
N THR A 77 -4.64 -17.79 0.55
CA THR A 77 -4.89 -17.85 2.00
C THR A 77 -5.61 -16.60 2.47
N GLU A 78 -5.16 -15.42 2.05
CA GLU A 78 -5.82 -14.15 2.38
C GLU A 78 -7.26 -14.10 1.85
N ILE A 79 -7.47 -14.48 0.58
CA ILE A 79 -8.82 -14.57 0.00
C ILE A 79 -9.71 -15.52 0.80
N SER A 80 -9.18 -16.66 1.26
CA SER A 80 -9.95 -17.61 2.08
C SER A 80 -10.37 -17.01 3.42
N ILE A 81 -9.47 -16.28 4.08
CA ILE A 81 -9.76 -15.59 5.36
C ILE A 81 -10.82 -14.51 5.14
N LEU A 82 -10.67 -13.67 4.10
CA LEU A 82 -11.63 -12.61 3.78
C LEU A 82 -13.02 -13.18 3.48
N LYS A 83 -13.11 -14.30 2.74
CA LYS A 83 -14.39 -15.00 2.49
C LYS A 83 -15.04 -15.53 3.76
N GLN A 84 -14.25 -16.03 4.71
CA GLN A 84 -14.77 -16.47 6.00
C GLN A 84 -15.30 -15.28 6.81
N LEU A 85 -14.53 -14.19 6.86
CA LEU A 85 -14.90 -12.97 7.57
C LEU A 85 -16.05 -12.21 6.92
N GLN A 86 -16.35 -12.42 5.63
CA GLN A 86 -17.42 -11.72 4.92
C GLN A 86 -18.77 -11.75 5.64
N LYS A 87 -19.07 -12.85 6.37
CA LYS A 87 -20.31 -12.98 7.14
C LYS A 87 -20.28 -12.26 8.48
N GLU A 88 -19.09 -12.02 9.03
CA GLU A 88 -18.89 -11.42 10.34
C GLU A 88 -18.64 -9.91 10.24
N LEU A 89 -18.02 -9.46 9.14
CA LEU A 89 -17.62 -8.07 8.92
C LEU A 89 -18.78 -7.06 9.07
N PRO A 90 -20.02 -7.33 8.59
CA PRO A 90 -21.13 -6.40 8.76
C PRO A 90 -21.47 -6.09 10.22
N PHE A 91 -21.17 -6.97 11.18
CA PHE A 91 -21.43 -6.70 12.60
C PHE A 91 -20.49 -5.63 13.19
N PHE A 92 -19.40 -5.31 12.49
CA PHE A 92 -18.39 -4.33 12.89
C PHE A 92 -18.41 -3.06 12.04
N LEU A 93 -19.25 -3.02 11.00
CA LEU A 93 -19.35 -1.89 10.09
C LEU A 93 -20.70 -1.19 10.28
N ASP A 94 -20.67 0.13 10.31
CA ASP A 94 -21.89 0.93 10.16
C ASP A 94 -22.37 0.87 8.69
N ASP A 95 -23.67 1.09 8.46
CA ASP A 95 -24.28 1.13 7.12
C ASP A 95 -23.66 2.21 6.19
N ASP A 96 -22.89 3.14 6.75
CA ASP A 96 -22.18 4.19 6.02
C ASP A 96 -20.69 4.14 6.37
N PHE A 97 -19.93 3.35 5.60
CA PHE A 97 -18.48 3.20 5.74
C PHE A 97 -17.74 3.57 4.45
N ARG A 98 -16.44 3.82 4.61
CA ARG A 98 -15.51 4.01 3.49
C ARG A 98 -14.38 3.01 3.56
N LEU A 99 -14.08 2.41 2.43
CA LEU A 99 -12.94 1.53 2.28
C LEU A 99 -11.77 2.27 1.63
N VAL A 100 -10.61 2.21 2.28
CA VAL A 100 -9.35 2.72 1.75
C VAL A 100 -8.40 1.55 1.61
N GLU A 101 -8.09 1.19 0.36
CA GLU A 101 -7.15 0.10 0.03
C GLU A 101 -5.79 0.70 -0.36
N LEU A 102 -4.76 0.39 0.42
CA LEU A 102 -3.41 0.88 0.17
C LEU A 102 -2.68 -0.07 -0.77
N GLY A 103 -2.36 0.40 -1.98
CA GLY A 103 -1.71 -0.42 -3.00
C GLY A 103 -2.66 -1.47 -3.57
N SER A 104 -3.78 -1.02 -4.11
CA SER A 104 -4.93 -1.86 -4.47
C SER A 104 -4.67 -2.91 -5.55
N GLY A 105 -3.59 -2.79 -6.33
CA GLY A 105 -3.24 -3.78 -7.34
C GLY A 105 -4.41 -4.05 -8.29
N SER A 106 -4.78 -5.32 -8.45
CA SER A 106 -5.94 -5.78 -9.23
C SER A 106 -7.29 -5.70 -8.49
N SER A 107 -7.30 -5.29 -7.21
CA SER A 107 -8.48 -5.19 -6.33
C SER A 107 -9.34 -6.45 -6.22
N VAL A 108 -8.81 -7.64 -6.57
CA VAL A 108 -9.56 -8.92 -6.51
C VAL A 108 -9.96 -9.31 -5.08
N LYS A 109 -9.35 -8.69 -4.06
CA LYS A 109 -9.54 -8.99 -2.64
C LYS A 109 -10.64 -8.17 -1.97
N THR A 110 -11.20 -7.20 -2.70
CA THR A 110 -12.12 -6.17 -2.20
C THR A 110 -13.47 -6.30 -2.90
#